data_AF-A0A3M5RUL8-F1
#
_entry.id   AF-A0A3M5RUL8-F1
#
_cell.length_a   1.000
_cell.length_b   1.000
_cell.length_c   1.000
_cell.angle_alpha   90.00
_cell.angle_beta   90.00
_cell.angle_gamma   90.00
#
_symmetry.space_group_name_H-M   'P 1'
#
loop_
_entity.id
_entity.type
_entity.pdbx_description
1 polymer ?
#
loop_
_entity_poly.entity_id
_entity_poly.type
_entity_poly.pdbx_seq_one_letter_code
_entity_poly.pdbx_strand_id
1 'polypeptide(L)'
;MLEPILASRKVKLSENFTWRNGSVRLKVVGLFDTVAAIGSLKDLGNTGDANNRRVNLYLPPGCAEQVLHLVARDESRRNFALNSVKPAWPMEITLPGAHSDIGGGYPPQMEEDVLLTRPRTSLVSRSCSPDTAASWKNSQAELDSMSRDQWIDPLDSRASLQVHLYESGYQACRKTLNGMKPVIAAVRMNRQVFGHLSRVYLNIMHTLACDEGVPFGPVPQSLEFQLPPELERIARKLTAYAQGAPYSLEDQEEQLLRWRYIHQSAHWSAVFGRAGTLGDAVFVHAPQPGGRTLHLNIGQPGYPQ
;
A
#
# COMPACT_ATOMS: atom_id res chain seq x y z
N MET A 1 -2.41 19.12 -23.50
CA MET A 1 -2.16 18.97 -24.95
C MET A 1 -2.04 17.48 -25.28
N LEU A 2 -3.11 16.88 -25.80
CA LEU A 2 -3.14 15.45 -26.22
C LEU A 2 -2.72 15.24 -27.69
N GLU A 3 -2.69 16.33 -28.46
CA GLU A 3 -2.38 16.38 -29.90
C GLU A 3 -1.09 15.63 -30.30
N PRO A 4 0.09 15.89 -29.69
CA PRO A 4 1.32 15.17 -30.09
C PRO A 4 1.28 13.66 -29.77
N ILE A 5 0.55 13.26 -28.72
CA ILE A 5 0.42 11.84 -28.33
C ILE A 5 -0.49 11.11 -29.30
N LEU A 6 -1.64 11.71 -29.64
CA LEU A 6 -2.66 11.08 -30.47
C LEU A 6 -2.34 11.16 -31.97
N ALA A 7 -1.67 12.21 -32.44
CA ALA A 7 -1.21 12.34 -33.83
C ALA A 7 -0.22 11.22 -34.23
N SER A 8 0.53 10.67 -33.26
CA SER A 8 1.48 9.58 -33.49
C SER A 8 0.84 8.25 -33.90
N ARG A 9 -0.45 8.03 -33.59
CA ARG A 9 -1.11 6.72 -33.70
C ARG A 9 -1.83 6.45 -35.04
N LYS A 10 -1.64 7.28 -36.08
CA LYS A 10 -2.32 7.17 -37.39
C LYS A 10 -3.85 6.97 -37.26
N VAL A 11 -4.48 7.63 -36.29
CA VAL A 11 -5.93 7.54 -36.09
C VAL A 11 -6.61 8.33 -37.21
N LYS A 12 -7.55 7.70 -37.93
CA LYS A 12 -8.34 8.40 -38.95
C LYS A 12 -9.33 9.33 -38.26
N LEU A 13 -9.07 10.62 -38.31
CA LEU A 13 -9.93 11.65 -37.72
C LEU A 13 -11.09 11.98 -38.67
N SER A 14 -12.23 12.40 -38.14
CA SER A 14 -13.35 12.85 -38.96
C SER A 14 -13.03 14.19 -39.64
N GLU A 15 -13.69 14.49 -40.75
CA GLU A 15 -13.47 15.73 -41.52
C GLU A 15 -13.73 17.00 -40.69
N ASN A 16 -14.61 16.91 -39.68
CA ASN A 16 -14.97 18.02 -38.78
C ASN A 16 -14.16 18.03 -37.47
N PHE A 17 -13.16 17.15 -37.32
CA PHE A 17 -12.38 17.06 -36.09
C PHE A 17 -11.51 18.31 -35.89
N THR A 18 -11.54 18.88 -34.68
CA THR A 18 -10.63 19.98 -34.31
C THR A 18 -10.04 19.78 -32.92
N TRP A 19 -8.73 20.01 -32.77
CA TRP A 19 -8.04 19.92 -31.48
C TRP A 19 -8.47 20.98 -30.46
N ARG A 20 -9.14 22.04 -30.91
CA ARG A 20 -9.49 23.20 -30.09
C ARG A 20 -10.91 23.17 -29.53
N ASN A 21 -11.82 22.34 -30.07
CA ASN A 21 -13.25 22.42 -29.73
C ASN A 21 -13.87 21.05 -29.41
N GLY A 22 -13.80 20.57 -28.17
CA GLY A 22 -14.63 19.47 -27.64
C GLY A 22 -14.62 18.14 -28.41
N SER A 23 -13.80 18.02 -29.46
CA SER A 23 -13.74 16.88 -30.38
C SER A 23 -12.97 15.71 -29.76
N VAL A 24 -12.32 15.96 -28.63
CA VAL A 24 -11.66 14.97 -27.79
C VAL A 24 -12.39 14.96 -26.45
N ARG A 25 -12.96 13.81 -26.09
CA ARG A 25 -13.53 13.54 -24.78
C ARG A 25 -12.76 12.39 -24.15
N LEU A 26 -12.47 12.51 -22.86
CA LEU A 26 -11.96 11.38 -22.08
C LEU A 26 -13.15 10.51 -21.73
N LYS A 27 -13.12 9.24 -22.15
CA LYS A 27 -14.22 8.32 -21.87
C LYS A 27 -14.12 7.78 -20.44
N VAL A 28 -13.08 7.01 -20.17
CA VAL A 28 -12.85 6.38 -18.86
C VAL A 28 -11.50 6.80 -18.30
N VAL A 29 -11.46 7.16 -17.03
CA VAL A 29 -10.23 7.30 -16.23
C VAL A 29 -10.22 6.19 -15.18
N GLY A 30 -9.37 5.18 -15.38
CA GLY A 30 -9.17 4.10 -14.42
C GLY A 30 -8.00 4.40 -13.48
N LEU A 31 -8.28 4.47 -12.18
CA LEU A 31 -7.32 4.80 -11.13
C LEU A 31 -7.15 3.62 -10.17
N PHE A 32 -5.91 3.42 -9.73
CA PHE A 32 -5.54 2.47 -8.69
C PHE A 32 -4.89 3.23 -7.54
N ASP A 33 -5.58 3.25 -6.41
CA ASP A 33 -5.14 3.74 -5.12
C ASP A 33 -4.32 5.04 -5.16
N THR A 34 -4.95 6.12 -5.62
CA THR A 34 -4.27 7.37 -5.94
C THR A 34 -3.59 7.99 -4.72
N VAL A 35 -2.27 8.16 -4.80
CA VAL A 35 -1.44 8.83 -3.79
C VAL A 35 -0.75 10.03 -4.41
N ALA A 36 -1.05 11.23 -3.92
CA ALA A 36 -0.22 12.40 -4.17
C ALA A 36 1.16 12.11 -3.58
N ALA A 37 2.23 12.30 -4.36
CA ALA A 37 3.60 12.09 -3.90
C ALA A 37 3.98 13.08 -2.78
N ILE A 38 3.45 12.86 -1.58
CA ILE A 38 3.81 13.51 -0.32
C ILE A 38 4.87 12.61 0.29
N GLY A 39 6.08 12.79 -0.21
CA GLY A 39 7.22 11.96 0.16
C GLY A 39 8.27 11.92 -0.93
N SER A 40 8.64 13.08 -1.49
CA SER A 40 10.00 13.15 -2.00
C SER A 40 10.92 12.70 -0.87
N LEU A 41 11.82 11.78 -1.15
CA LEU A 41 12.98 11.44 -0.31
C LEU A 41 13.75 12.68 0.21
N LYS A 42 13.43 13.88 -0.28
CA LYS A 42 13.95 15.18 0.14
C LYS A 42 13.33 15.74 1.43
N ASP A 43 12.09 15.37 1.80
CA ASP A 43 11.41 15.95 2.97
C ASP A 43 11.54 15.05 4.20
N LEU A 44 12.81 14.83 4.57
CA LEU A 44 13.30 14.04 5.68
C LEU A 44 12.88 14.61 7.07
N GLY A 45 11.57 14.70 7.36
CA GLY A 45 11.09 14.92 8.73
C GLY A 45 10.02 15.99 8.97
N ASN A 46 9.24 16.43 7.98
CA ASN A 46 8.13 17.36 8.27
C ASN A 46 6.89 17.08 7.39
N THR A 47 6.00 16.17 7.83
CA THR A 47 4.78 15.81 7.06
C THR A 47 3.55 16.64 7.47
N GLY A 48 3.74 17.87 7.96
CA GLY A 48 2.65 18.75 8.39
C GLY A 48 2.01 19.58 7.28
N ASP A 49 2.64 19.66 6.11
CA ASP A 49 2.23 20.62 5.10
C ASP A 49 1.44 19.96 3.96
N ALA A 50 0.15 20.24 3.93
CA ALA A 50 -0.78 19.99 2.82
C ALA A 50 -0.46 20.83 1.55
N ASN A 51 0.81 21.17 1.34
CA ASN A 51 1.24 22.04 0.25
C ASN A 51 1.63 21.19 -0.97
N ASN A 52 0.61 20.61 -1.62
CA ASN A 52 0.70 19.91 -2.90
C ASN A 52 1.08 20.87 -4.05
N ARG A 53 2.26 21.51 -3.98
CA ARG A 53 2.67 22.57 -4.90
C ARG A 53 3.06 22.11 -6.31
N ARG A 54 2.97 20.82 -6.67
CA ARG A 54 3.47 20.34 -7.98
C ARG A 54 2.52 19.49 -8.83
N VAL A 55 1.45 18.90 -8.29
CA VAL A 55 0.53 18.07 -9.08
C VAL A 55 -0.91 18.32 -8.65
N ASN A 56 -1.72 18.84 -9.58
CA ASN A 56 -3.16 18.93 -9.39
C ASN A 56 -3.81 17.57 -9.67
N LEU A 57 -4.40 16.97 -8.63
CA LEU A 57 -5.13 15.71 -8.70
C LEU A 57 -6.65 15.91 -8.72
N TYR A 58 -7.11 17.16 -8.73
CA TYR A 58 -8.53 17.45 -8.83
C TYR A 58 -9.08 16.98 -10.18
N LEU A 59 -10.12 16.15 -10.12
CA LEU A 59 -10.87 15.68 -11.28
C LEU A 59 -12.21 16.41 -11.34
N PRO A 60 -12.32 17.52 -12.10
CA PRO A 60 -13.54 18.28 -12.17
C PRO A 60 -14.69 17.46 -12.77
N PRO A 61 -15.94 17.67 -12.33
CA PRO A 61 -17.10 17.05 -12.95
C PRO A 61 -17.11 17.30 -14.46
N GLY A 62 -17.31 16.23 -15.25
CA GLY A 62 -17.30 16.31 -16.71
C GLY A 62 -15.90 16.28 -17.36
N CYS A 63 -14.82 16.12 -16.59
CA CYS A 63 -13.48 15.90 -17.16
C CYS A 63 -13.37 14.59 -17.95
N ALA A 64 -14.20 13.61 -17.60
CA ALA A 64 -14.36 12.34 -18.29
C ALA A 64 -15.84 11.92 -18.31
N GLU A 65 -16.21 10.89 -19.09
CA GLU A 65 -17.55 10.30 -19.00
C GLU A 65 -17.69 9.43 -17.74
N GLN A 66 -16.60 8.73 -17.37
CA GLN A 66 -16.53 7.93 -16.16
C GLN A 66 -15.14 8.00 -15.50
N VAL A 67 -15.12 8.00 -14.17
CA VAL A 67 -13.90 7.82 -13.36
C VAL A 67 -14.10 6.60 -12.46
N LEU A 68 -13.27 5.59 -12.63
CA LEU A 68 -13.28 4.34 -11.87
C LEU A 68 -12.07 4.34 -10.93
N HIS A 69 -12.27 4.21 -9.62
CA HIS A 69 -11.18 4.23 -8.65
C HIS A 69 -11.22 2.99 -7.75
N LEU A 70 -10.21 2.13 -7.84
CA LEU A 70 -10.01 1.02 -6.91
C LEU A 70 -9.09 1.48 -5.77
N VAL A 71 -9.51 1.29 -4.52
CA VAL A 71 -8.84 1.83 -3.33
C VAL A 71 -8.42 0.71 -2.39
N ALA A 72 -7.21 0.83 -1.84
CA ALA A 72 -6.66 -0.11 -0.87
C ALA A 72 -7.29 0.06 0.51
N ARG A 73 -7.97 -0.98 1.00
CA ARG A 73 -8.55 -1.05 2.35
C ARG A 73 -7.48 -1.18 3.43
N ASP A 74 -6.47 -2.00 3.18
CA ASP A 74 -5.48 -2.42 4.17
C ASP A 74 -4.17 -1.61 4.06
N GLU A 75 -4.21 -0.46 3.38
CA GLU A 75 -3.14 0.53 3.36
C GLU A 75 -3.22 1.45 4.58
N SER A 76 -2.13 1.54 5.35
CA SER A 76 -2.09 2.34 6.58
C SER A 76 -0.79 3.12 6.77
N ARG A 77 0.09 3.19 5.76
CA ARG A 77 1.33 3.97 5.83
C ARG A 77 1.04 5.47 5.85
N ARG A 78 1.81 6.19 6.68
CA ARG A 78 1.76 7.66 6.80
C ARG A 78 2.00 8.38 5.47
N ASN A 79 2.91 7.88 4.64
CA ASN A 79 3.29 8.52 3.39
C ASN A 79 2.38 8.13 2.20
N PHE A 80 1.34 7.33 2.43
CA PHE A 80 0.42 6.83 1.39
C PHE A 80 -0.99 7.38 1.61
N ALA A 81 -1.13 8.70 1.77
CA ALA A 81 -2.43 9.34 1.91
C ALA A 81 -3.28 9.16 0.64
N LEU A 82 -4.52 8.70 0.81
CA LEU A 82 -5.45 8.48 -0.30
C LEU A 82 -5.97 9.82 -0.85
N ASN A 83 -5.95 9.98 -2.16
CA ASN A 83 -6.65 11.06 -2.86
C ASN A 83 -7.93 10.46 -3.45
N SER A 84 -9.04 10.65 -2.72
CA SER A 84 -10.34 10.14 -3.11
C SER A 84 -10.91 10.95 -4.26
N VAL A 85 -11.71 10.29 -5.09
CA VAL A 85 -12.47 10.94 -6.18
C VAL A 85 -13.83 11.47 -5.70
N LYS A 86 -14.22 11.14 -4.46
CA LYS A 86 -15.44 11.63 -3.82
C LYS A 86 -15.30 13.10 -3.39
N PRO A 87 -16.39 13.88 -3.38
CA PRO A 87 -17.76 13.48 -3.75
C PRO A 87 -18.07 13.58 -5.25
N ALA A 88 -17.14 14.10 -6.07
CA ALA A 88 -17.43 14.40 -7.48
C ALA A 88 -17.71 13.16 -8.34
N TRP A 89 -17.09 12.02 -8.01
CA TRP A 89 -17.25 10.76 -8.74
C TRP A 89 -17.74 9.66 -7.80
N PRO A 90 -18.80 8.92 -8.16
CA PRO A 90 -19.40 7.91 -7.29
C PRO A 90 -18.65 6.57 -7.29
N MET A 91 -17.94 6.24 -8.38
CA MET A 91 -17.31 4.93 -8.58
C MET A 91 -15.94 4.81 -7.93
N GLU A 92 -15.93 4.82 -6.60
CA GLU A 92 -14.77 4.55 -5.77
C GLU A 92 -15.01 3.31 -4.90
N ILE A 93 -14.26 2.24 -5.18
CA ILE A 93 -14.49 0.88 -4.69
C ILE A 93 -13.34 0.49 -3.78
N THR A 94 -13.63 0.29 -2.50
CA THR A 94 -12.64 -0.15 -1.51
C THR A 94 -12.50 -1.67 -1.55
N LEU A 95 -11.28 -2.16 -1.75
CA LEU A 95 -11.00 -3.58 -1.91
C LEU A 95 -9.91 -4.03 -0.92
N PRO A 96 -9.90 -5.32 -0.50
CA PRO A 96 -8.86 -5.85 0.37
C PRO A 96 -7.45 -5.62 -0.20
N GLY A 97 -6.45 -5.49 0.66
CA GLY A 97 -5.06 -5.34 0.23
C GLY A 97 -4.48 -3.94 0.44
N ALA A 98 -3.15 -3.87 0.36
CA ALA A 98 -2.36 -2.64 0.43
C ALA A 98 -2.23 -1.97 -0.95
N HIS A 99 -1.56 -0.81 -1.00
CA HIS A 99 -1.41 -0.02 -2.23
C HIS A 99 -0.93 -0.82 -3.45
N SER A 100 0.14 -1.60 -3.29
CA SER A 100 0.70 -2.42 -4.38
C SER A 100 0.01 -3.77 -4.57
N ASP A 101 -0.85 -4.17 -3.63
CA ASP A 101 -1.79 -5.26 -3.88
C ASP A 101 -2.83 -4.80 -4.89
N ILE A 102 -3.36 -3.58 -4.74
CA ILE A 102 -4.33 -2.95 -5.67
C ILE A 102 -3.68 -2.60 -7.01
N GLY A 103 -2.60 -1.82 -6.99
CA GLY A 103 -1.96 -1.28 -8.21
C GLY A 103 -0.99 -2.22 -8.92
N GLY A 104 -0.61 -3.32 -8.29
CA GLY A 104 0.48 -4.18 -8.75
C GLY A 104 1.86 -3.61 -8.40
N GLY A 105 2.84 -4.51 -8.22
CA GLY A 105 4.21 -4.14 -7.88
C GLY A 105 4.92 -5.15 -6.99
N TYR A 106 4.17 -6.01 -6.29
CA TYR A 106 4.75 -7.14 -5.58
C TYR A 106 5.13 -8.27 -6.54
N PRO A 107 6.24 -8.98 -6.29
CA PRO A 107 6.59 -10.16 -7.07
C PRO A 107 5.57 -11.29 -6.81
N PRO A 108 5.49 -12.29 -7.70
CA PRO A 108 4.55 -13.41 -7.53
C PRO A 108 4.67 -14.11 -6.18
N GLN A 109 5.88 -14.13 -5.61
CA GLN A 109 6.19 -14.69 -4.30
C GLN A 109 7.26 -13.83 -3.63
N MET A 110 7.03 -13.44 -2.37
CA MET A 110 7.94 -12.63 -1.55
C MET A 110 8.02 -13.18 -0.13
N GLU A 111 9.21 -13.16 0.46
CA GLU A 111 9.36 -13.31 1.90
C GLU A 111 9.18 -11.93 2.55
N GLU A 112 8.11 -11.79 3.32
CA GLU A 112 7.80 -10.57 4.04
C GLU A 112 8.48 -10.62 5.40
N ASP A 113 9.50 -9.79 5.60
CA ASP A 113 10.25 -9.66 6.84
C ASP A 113 10.16 -8.23 7.38
N VAL A 114 9.25 -8.02 8.35
CA VAL A 114 8.84 -6.68 8.77
C VAL A 114 8.76 -6.54 10.28
N LEU A 115 8.97 -5.30 10.76
CA LEU A 115 8.76 -4.96 12.16
C LEU A 115 7.36 -4.38 12.37
N LEU A 116 6.53 -5.11 13.10
CA LEU A 116 5.15 -4.70 13.38
C LEU A 116 5.11 -3.58 14.42
N THR A 117 6.04 -3.57 15.37
CA THR A 117 6.12 -2.54 16.40
C THR A 117 7.36 -1.66 16.25
N ARG A 118 7.25 -0.41 16.72
CA ARG A 118 8.35 0.54 16.65
C ARG A 118 9.52 0.04 17.51
N PRO A 119 10.75 -0.08 16.96
CA PRO A 119 11.90 -0.49 17.74
C PRO A 119 12.15 0.42 18.94
N ARG A 120 12.27 -0.19 20.13
CA ARG A 120 12.55 0.51 21.39
C ARG A 120 13.97 0.22 21.83
N THR A 121 14.67 1.24 22.30
CA THR A 121 16.02 1.10 22.86
C THR A 121 15.98 1.27 24.38
N SER A 122 16.68 0.40 25.10
CA SER A 122 16.98 0.59 26.53
C SER A 122 18.43 0.25 26.82
N LEU A 123 19.00 0.84 27.86
CA LEU A 123 20.37 0.55 28.30
C LEU A 123 20.33 -0.47 29.45
N VAL A 124 21.13 -1.52 29.34
CA VAL A 124 21.31 -2.52 30.40
C VAL A 124 22.79 -2.73 30.68
N SER A 125 23.15 -3.22 31.86
CA SER A 125 24.52 -3.64 32.13
C SER A 125 24.95 -4.72 31.14
N ARG A 126 26.24 -4.73 30.75
CA ARG A 126 26.81 -5.77 29.89
C ARG A 126 26.68 -7.18 30.49
N SER A 127 26.72 -7.27 31.82
CA SER A 127 26.54 -8.53 32.56
C SER A 127 25.10 -9.04 32.58
N CYS A 128 24.11 -8.19 32.26
CA CYS A 128 22.71 -8.57 32.23
C CYS A 128 22.33 -9.20 30.88
N SER A 129 21.43 -10.18 30.93
CA SER A 129 20.84 -10.76 29.74
C SER A 129 19.89 -9.76 29.04
N PRO A 130 19.77 -9.76 27.69
CA PRO A 130 18.92 -8.81 26.95
C PRO A 130 17.43 -8.88 27.31
N ASP A 131 16.94 -10.03 27.76
CA ASP A 131 15.56 -10.24 28.22
C ASP A 131 15.18 -9.42 29.47
N THR A 132 16.18 -9.02 30.27
CA THR A 132 15.99 -8.12 31.41
C THR A 132 15.67 -6.69 31.01
N ALA A 133 15.97 -6.33 29.76
CA ALA A 133 15.82 -4.98 29.24
C ALA A 133 14.35 -4.55 29.15
N ALA A 134 14.06 -3.30 29.52
CA ALA A 134 12.71 -2.77 29.43
C ALA A 134 12.17 -2.76 27.98
N SER A 135 13.05 -2.53 27.00
CA SER A 135 12.69 -2.62 25.57
C SER A 135 12.18 -4.02 25.21
N TRP A 136 12.86 -5.07 25.66
CA TRP A 136 12.44 -6.46 25.42
C TRP A 136 11.11 -6.78 26.09
N LYS A 137 10.97 -6.49 27.40
CA LYS A 137 9.74 -6.76 28.15
C LYS A 137 8.53 -6.06 27.55
N ASN A 138 8.68 -4.82 27.12
CA ASN A 138 7.61 -4.07 26.47
C ASN A 138 7.22 -4.69 25.11
N SER A 139 8.20 -5.09 24.31
CA SER A 139 7.92 -5.77 23.03
C SER A 139 7.33 -7.17 23.22
N GLN A 140 7.70 -7.88 24.29
CA GLN A 140 7.08 -9.16 24.63
C GLN A 140 5.62 -8.98 25.04
N ALA A 141 5.33 -7.98 25.88
CA ALA A 141 3.95 -7.66 26.26
C ALA A 141 3.08 -7.26 25.06
N GLU A 142 3.65 -6.57 24.06
CA GLU A 142 2.98 -6.30 22.79
C GLU A 142 2.77 -7.56 21.94
N LEU A 143 3.75 -8.47 21.91
CA LEU A 143 3.59 -9.75 21.22
C LEU A 143 2.50 -10.60 21.87
N ASP A 144 2.45 -10.64 23.19
CA ASP A 144 1.48 -11.42 23.97
C ASP A 144 0.04 -10.88 23.80
N SER A 145 -0.11 -9.57 23.48
CA SER A 145 -1.41 -8.99 23.17
C SER A 145 -1.85 -9.18 21.70
N MET A 146 -0.95 -9.63 20.83
CA MET A 146 -1.27 -9.93 19.43
C MET A 146 -1.82 -11.35 19.27
N SER A 147 -2.95 -11.48 18.59
CA SER A 147 -3.49 -12.78 18.20
C SER A 147 -2.67 -13.38 17.06
N ARG A 148 -1.85 -14.39 17.35
CA ARG A 148 -1.01 -15.09 16.35
C ARG A 148 -1.80 -15.54 15.11
N ASP A 149 -3.02 -16.04 15.32
CA ASP A 149 -3.91 -16.55 14.27
C ASP A 149 -4.38 -15.47 13.27
N GLN A 150 -4.23 -14.20 13.60
CA GLN A 150 -4.55 -13.10 12.67
C GLN A 150 -3.40 -12.80 11.72
N TRP A 151 -2.16 -13.12 12.10
CA TRP A 151 -0.95 -12.71 11.38
C TRP A 151 -0.32 -13.85 10.58
N ILE A 152 -0.33 -15.05 11.14
CA ILE A 152 0.39 -16.21 10.61
C ILE A 152 -0.59 -17.30 10.22
N ASP A 153 -0.42 -17.83 9.01
CA ASP A 153 -1.07 -19.06 8.56
C ASP A 153 -0.58 -20.23 9.43
N PRO A 154 -1.46 -20.95 10.15
CA PRO A 154 -1.09 -22.13 10.92
C PRO A 154 -0.40 -23.23 10.09
N LEU A 155 -0.62 -23.25 8.77
CA LEU A 155 -0.02 -24.20 7.84
C LEU A 155 1.40 -23.79 7.40
N ASP A 156 1.79 -22.53 7.56
CA ASP A 156 3.14 -22.06 7.22
C ASP A 156 4.12 -22.28 8.38
N SER A 157 4.76 -23.46 8.36
CA SER A 157 5.80 -23.82 9.35
C SER A 157 7.03 -22.91 9.36
N ARG A 158 7.28 -22.15 8.28
CA ARG A 158 8.43 -21.24 8.19
C ARG A 158 8.10 -19.85 8.74
N ALA A 159 6.82 -19.53 8.86
CA ALA A 159 6.40 -18.24 9.35
C ALA A 159 6.66 -18.08 10.85
N SER A 160 7.14 -16.90 11.24
CA SER A 160 7.45 -16.58 12.62
C SER A 160 6.93 -15.20 13.01
N LEU A 161 6.47 -15.12 14.25
CA LEU A 161 6.07 -13.89 14.91
C LEU A 161 6.72 -13.92 16.29
N GLN A 162 7.75 -13.09 16.48
CA GLN A 162 8.58 -13.12 17.68
C GLN A 162 9.22 -11.77 17.95
N VAL A 163 9.66 -11.54 19.18
CA VAL A 163 10.45 -10.36 19.50
C VAL A 163 11.86 -10.55 18.93
N HIS A 164 12.33 -9.58 18.15
CA HIS A 164 13.66 -9.58 17.57
C HIS A 164 14.56 -8.56 18.27
N LEU A 165 15.77 -9.02 18.61
CA LEU A 165 16.82 -8.20 19.22
C LEU A 165 17.76 -7.70 18.13
N TYR A 166 17.89 -6.38 18.03
CA TYR A 166 18.98 -5.78 17.26
C TYR A 166 20.17 -5.56 18.20
N GLU A 167 21.17 -6.42 18.07
CA GLU A 167 22.48 -6.14 18.62
C GLU A 167 23.10 -5.04 17.77
N SER A 168 23.09 -3.81 18.28
CA SER A 168 23.77 -2.73 17.59
C SER A 168 25.25 -3.06 17.51
N GLY A 169 25.80 -3.05 16.29
CA GLY A 169 27.23 -3.17 15.99
C GLY A 169 28.08 -2.00 16.50
N TYR A 170 27.73 -1.41 17.66
CA TYR A 170 28.49 -0.40 18.40
C TYR A 170 29.76 -1.03 19.00
N GLN A 171 30.66 -1.52 18.14
CA GLN A 171 32.05 -1.76 18.51
C GLN A 171 32.78 -0.44 18.82
N ALA A 172 32.27 0.69 18.30
CA ALA A 172 32.88 2.02 18.45
C ALA A 172 32.66 2.72 19.81
N CYS A 173 31.60 2.41 20.57
CA CYS A 173 31.32 3.03 21.89
C CYS A 173 31.83 2.19 23.07
N ARG A 174 32.92 1.42 22.89
CA ARG A 174 33.53 0.64 23.99
C ARG A 174 34.03 1.50 25.16
N LYS A 175 34.24 2.81 24.96
CA LYS A 175 34.78 3.73 25.99
C LYS A 175 33.75 4.67 26.64
N THR A 176 32.55 4.85 26.08
CA THR A 176 31.65 5.97 26.46
C THR A 176 30.42 5.58 27.29
N LEU A 177 30.06 4.30 27.38
CA LEU A 177 28.81 3.86 28.01
C LEU A 177 28.95 3.24 29.42
N ASN A 178 30.07 3.47 30.13
CA ASN A 178 30.25 3.02 31.53
C ASN A 178 29.80 1.57 31.83
N GLY A 179 30.16 0.60 30.96
CA GLY A 179 29.78 -0.80 31.15
C GLY A 179 28.33 -1.16 30.79
N MET A 180 27.55 -0.23 30.25
CA MET A 180 26.22 -0.48 29.70
C MET A 180 26.27 -0.88 28.21
N LYS A 181 25.25 -1.61 27.75
CA LYS A 181 24.97 -1.96 26.37
C LYS A 181 23.55 -1.55 25.98
N PRO A 182 23.32 -0.98 24.79
CA PRO A 182 21.98 -0.75 24.27
C PRO A 182 21.35 -2.07 23.81
N VAL A 183 20.10 -2.29 24.21
CA VAL A 183 19.26 -3.40 23.76
C VAL A 183 18.07 -2.82 23.01
N ILE A 184 17.96 -3.20 21.75
CA ILE A 184 16.92 -2.71 20.86
C ILE A 184 16.01 -3.88 20.54
N ALA A 185 14.72 -3.73 20.82
CA ALA A 185 13.72 -4.79 20.64
C ALA A 185 12.49 -4.27 19.89
N ALA A 186 11.92 -5.14 19.06
CA ALA A 186 10.69 -4.93 18.30
C ALA A 186 10.02 -6.28 18.02
N VAL A 187 8.71 -6.29 17.77
CA VAL A 187 8.02 -7.49 17.25
C VAL A 187 8.31 -7.59 15.75
N ARG A 188 8.88 -8.72 15.34
CA ARG A 188 9.19 -9.05 13.95
C ARG A 188 8.26 -10.13 13.46
N MET A 189 7.72 -9.93 12.26
CA MET A 189 6.96 -10.92 11.53
C MET A 189 7.77 -11.34 10.30
N ASN A 190 7.87 -12.63 10.08
CA ASN A 190 8.44 -13.23 8.88
C ASN A 190 7.44 -14.26 8.34
N ARG A 191 7.05 -14.14 7.07
CA ARG A 191 6.12 -15.08 6.41
C ARG A 191 6.27 -15.04 4.89
N GLN A 192 5.71 -16.03 4.21
CA GLN A 192 5.60 -16.02 2.75
C GLN A 192 4.30 -15.33 2.31
N VAL A 193 4.37 -14.36 1.40
CA VAL A 193 3.22 -13.68 0.80
C VAL A 193 3.31 -13.71 -0.74
N PHE A 194 2.17 -13.67 -1.41
CA PHE A 194 2.04 -13.83 -2.86
C PHE A 194 1.41 -12.59 -3.52
N GLY A 195 2.06 -12.04 -4.56
CA GLY A 195 1.60 -10.85 -5.29
C GLY A 195 0.42 -11.06 -6.27
N HIS A 196 -0.24 -12.21 -6.23
CA HIS A 196 -1.28 -12.58 -7.21
C HIS A 196 -2.59 -11.78 -7.06
N LEU A 197 -2.80 -11.14 -5.91
CA LEU A 197 -4.01 -10.37 -5.64
C LEU A 197 -4.20 -9.19 -6.61
N SER A 198 -3.10 -8.57 -7.05
CA SER A 198 -3.11 -7.53 -8.08
C SER A 198 -3.72 -7.95 -9.41
N ARG A 199 -3.63 -9.24 -9.76
CA ARG A 199 -4.26 -9.80 -10.97
C ARG A 199 -5.77 -9.81 -10.85
N VAL A 200 -6.32 -10.00 -9.65
CA VAL A 200 -7.76 -9.89 -9.39
C VAL A 200 -8.21 -8.46 -9.70
N TYR A 201 -7.49 -7.46 -9.19
CA TYR A 201 -7.87 -6.05 -9.38
C TYR A 201 -7.65 -5.56 -10.81
N LEU A 202 -6.65 -6.09 -11.51
CA LEU A 202 -6.50 -5.89 -12.94
C LEU A 202 -7.73 -6.39 -13.70
N ASN A 203 -8.21 -7.60 -13.41
CA ASN A 203 -9.41 -8.16 -14.04
C ASN A 203 -10.67 -7.36 -13.69
N ILE A 204 -10.78 -6.87 -12.45
CA ILE A 204 -11.89 -6.01 -12.02
C ILE A 204 -11.89 -4.70 -12.81
N MET A 205 -10.76 -3.97 -12.85
CA MET A 205 -10.67 -2.73 -13.61
C MET A 205 -10.92 -2.95 -15.11
N HIS A 206 -10.39 -4.05 -15.68
CA HIS A 206 -10.64 -4.43 -17.06
C HIS A 206 -12.13 -4.63 -17.33
N THR A 207 -12.82 -5.38 -16.47
CA THR A 207 -14.26 -5.62 -16.56
C THR A 207 -15.04 -4.31 -16.50
N LEU A 208 -14.78 -3.48 -15.48
CA LEU A 208 -15.45 -2.19 -15.32
C LEU A 208 -15.21 -1.26 -16.51
N ALA A 209 -13.97 -1.22 -17.04
CA ALA A 209 -13.68 -0.42 -18.23
C ALA A 209 -14.38 -0.95 -19.48
N CYS A 210 -14.49 -2.27 -19.64
CA CYS A 210 -15.25 -2.90 -20.72
C CYS A 210 -16.75 -2.62 -20.62
N ASP A 211 -17.31 -2.61 -19.41
CA ASP A 211 -18.73 -2.28 -19.14
C ASP A 211 -19.04 -0.83 -19.56
N GLU A 212 -18.08 0.08 -19.35
CA GLU A 212 -18.13 1.46 -19.87
C GLU A 212 -17.85 1.55 -21.39
N GLY A 213 -17.57 0.43 -22.06
CA GLY A 213 -17.36 0.32 -23.50
C GLY A 213 -15.96 0.74 -23.96
N VAL A 214 -14.93 0.52 -23.14
CA VAL A 214 -13.53 0.56 -23.59
C VAL A 214 -13.23 -0.72 -24.38
N PRO A 215 -12.70 -0.65 -25.61
CA PRO A 215 -12.53 -1.81 -26.49
C PRO A 215 -11.26 -2.61 -26.15
N PHE A 216 -11.13 -3.04 -24.90
CA PHE A 216 -10.04 -3.94 -24.52
C PHE A 216 -10.28 -5.35 -25.06
N GLY A 217 -9.21 -6.00 -25.50
CA GLY A 217 -9.24 -7.44 -25.76
C GLY A 217 -9.36 -8.24 -24.45
N PRO A 218 -9.63 -9.54 -24.52
CA PRO A 218 -9.65 -10.40 -23.34
C PRO A 218 -8.29 -10.40 -22.64
N VAL A 219 -8.29 -10.51 -21.31
CA VAL A 219 -7.06 -10.67 -20.53
C VAL A 219 -6.37 -11.98 -20.96
N PRO A 220 -5.07 -11.97 -21.33
CA PRO A 220 -4.40 -13.17 -21.81
C PRO A 220 -4.37 -14.29 -20.75
N GLN A 221 -4.43 -15.54 -21.18
CA GLN A 221 -4.33 -16.71 -20.28
C GLN A 221 -2.87 -17.10 -19.97
N SER A 222 -1.91 -16.18 -20.06
CA SER A 222 -0.52 -16.47 -19.72
C SER A 222 -0.34 -16.61 -18.20
N LEU A 223 0.75 -17.28 -17.79
CA LEU A 223 1.08 -17.50 -16.38
C LEU A 223 1.14 -16.21 -15.54
N GLU A 224 1.40 -15.07 -16.19
CA GLU A 224 1.47 -13.75 -15.56
C GLU A 224 0.10 -13.20 -15.13
N PHE A 225 -0.98 -13.63 -15.79
CA PHE A 225 -2.34 -13.18 -15.52
C PHE A 225 -3.22 -14.26 -14.87
N GLN A 226 -2.76 -15.51 -14.85
CA GLN A 226 -3.48 -16.61 -14.21
C GLN A 226 -3.62 -16.40 -12.69
N LEU A 227 -4.78 -16.79 -12.16
CA LEU A 227 -5.04 -16.78 -10.73
C LEU A 227 -4.80 -18.19 -10.15
N PRO A 228 -4.23 -18.29 -8.94
CA PRO A 228 -4.26 -19.53 -8.18
C PRO A 228 -5.71 -19.99 -7.95
N PRO A 229 -6.00 -21.31 -7.96
CA PRO A 229 -7.37 -21.81 -7.81
C PRO A 229 -8.11 -21.30 -6.57
N GLU A 230 -7.40 -21.10 -5.46
CA GLU A 230 -7.98 -20.56 -4.22
C GLU A 230 -8.44 -19.10 -4.32
N LEU A 231 -7.87 -18.31 -5.25
CA LEU A 231 -8.29 -16.94 -5.50
C LEU A 231 -9.45 -16.83 -6.49
N GLU A 232 -9.77 -17.86 -7.28
CA GLU A 232 -10.81 -17.76 -8.31
C GLU A 232 -12.19 -17.46 -7.72
N ARG A 233 -12.55 -18.11 -6.60
CA ARG A 233 -13.83 -17.86 -5.92
C ARG A 233 -13.90 -16.43 -5.38
N ILE A 234 -12.83 -15.98 -4.73
CA ILE A 234 -12.70 -14.63 -4.18
C ILE A 234 -12.77 -13.59 -5.30
N ALA A 235 -12.06 -13.82 -6.41
CA ALA A 235 -12.06 -12.93 -7.56
C ALA A 235 -13.45 -12.72 -8.15
N ARG A 236 -14.25 -13.79 -8.28
CA ARG A 236 -15.65 -13.68 -8.73
C ARG A 236 -16.50 -12.84 -7.77
N LYS A 237 -16.37 -13.06 -6.45
CA LYS A 237 -17.10 -12.30 -5.43
C LYS A 237 -16.71 -10.82 -5.44
N LEU A 238 -15.41 -10.52 -5.53
CA LEU A 238 -14.90 -9.14 -5.58
C LEU A 238 -15.27 -8.43 -6.88
N THR A 239 -15.33 -9.15 -8.01
CA THR A 239 -15.81 -8.59 -9.29
C THR A 239 -17.29 -8.25 -9.21
N ALA A 240 -18.13 -9.15 -8.68
CA ALA A 240 -19.55 -8.87 -8.47
C ALA A 240 -19.76 -7.67 -7.54
N TYR A 241 -18.99 -7.60 -6.45
CA TYR A 241 -19.00 -6.44 -5.54
C TYR A 241 -18.65 -5.14 -6.26
N ALA A 242 -17.61 -5.15 -7.09
CA ALA A 242 -17.21 -3.98 -7.87
C ALA A 242 -18.26 -3.52 -8.90
N GLN A 243 -19.08 -4.45 -9.39
CA GLN A 243 -20.22 -4.18 -10.28
C GLN A 243 -21.51 -3.77 -9.51
N GLY A 244 -21.45 -3.62 -8.19
CA GLY A 244 -22.55 -3.11 -7.37
C GLY A 244 -23.27 -4.14 -6.51
N ALA A 245 -22.84 -5.40 -6.49
CA ALA A 245 -23.36 -6.40 -5.55
C ALA A 245 -22.89 -6.09 -4.11
N PRO A 246 -23.56 -6.61 -3.06
CA PRO A 246 -23.08 -6.47 -1.69
C PRO A 246 -21.75 -7.24 -1.48
N TYR A 247 -20.95 -6.74 -0.55
CA TYR A 247 -19.72 -7.41 -0.13
C TYR A 247 -20.03 -8.77 0.51
N SER A 248 -19.41 -9.84 0.01
CA SER A 248 -19.81 -11.22 0.31
C SER A 248 -18.64 -12.19 0.58
N LEU A 249 -17.44 -11.67 0.86
CA LEU A 249 -16.34 -12.52 1.31
C LEU A 249 -16.66 -13.10 2.69
N GLU A 250 -16.43 -14.40 2.84
CA GLU A 250 -16.55 -15.13 4.10
C GLU A 250 -15.34 -14.86 5.00
N ASP A 251 -15.48 -15.01 6.31
CA ASP A 251 -14.38 -14.79 7.27
C ASP A 251 -13.15 -15.66 6.96
N GLN A 252 -13.38 -16.89 6.48
CA GLN A 252 -12.30 -17.80 6.05
C GLN A 252 -11.56 -17.29 4.80
N GLU A 253 -12.28 -16.65 3.88
CA GLU A 253 -11.69 -16.05 2.68
C GLU A 253 -10.91 -14.78 3.01
N GLU A 254 -11.45 -13.94 3.91
CA GLU A 254 -10.75 -12.78 4.44
C GLU A 254 -9.47 -13.18 5.18
N GLN A 255 -9.55 -14.24 5.99
CA GLN A 255 -8.39 -14.77 6.72
C GLN A 255 -7.33 -15.33 5.76
N LEU A 256 -7.75 -16.09 4.74
CA LEU A 256 -6.85 -16.56 3.69
C LEU A 256 -6.13 -15.39 2.98
N LEU A 257 -6.88 -14.33 2.62
CA LEU A 257 -6.31 -13.13 2.01
C LEU A 257 -5.29 -12.48 2.94
N ARG A 258 -5.63 -12.29 4.22
CA ARG A 258 -4.74 -11.69 5.23
C ARG A 258 -3.45 -12.47 5.40
N TRP A 259 -3.52 -13.79 5.39
CA TRP A 259 -2.35 -14.65 5.60
C TRP A 259 -1.42 -14.69 4.40
N ARG A 260 -1.97 -14.82 3.18
CA ARG A 260 -1.18 -15.23 2.00
C ARG A 260 -1.08 -14.17 0.90
N TYR A 261 -1.96 -13.18 0.88
CA TYR A 261 -2.09 -12.29 -0.28
C TYR A 261 -2.05 -10.79 0.04
N ILE A 262 -2.48 -10.38 1.23
CA ILE A 262 -2.42 -9.00 1.68
C ILE A 262 -1.07 -8.77 2.33
N HIS A 263 -0.29 -7.87 1.73
CA HIS A 263 1.03 -7.51 2.24
C HIS A 263 0.92 -6.52 3.40
N GLN A 264 1.74 -6.72 4.43
CA GLN A 264 1.90 -5.81 5.55
C GLN A 264 2.77 -4.62 5.13
N SER A 265 2.17 -3.74 4.33
CA SER A 265 2.85 -2.56 3.80
C SER A 265 3.28 -1.58 4.89
N ALA A 266 2.50 -1.44 5.96
CA ALA A 266 2.82 -0.55 7.07
C ALA A 266 3.64 -1.27 8.15
N HIS A 267 4.88 -0.83 8.31
CA HIS A 267 5.84 -1.44 9.23
C HIS A 267 6.94 -0.46 9.65
N TRP A 268 7.64 -0.82 10.72
CA TRP A 268 8.73 -0.05 11.31
C TRP A 268 10.13 -0.53 10.89
N SER A 269 10.25 -1.31 9.81
CA SER A 269 11.56 -1.58 9.22
C SER A 269 12.20 -0.27 8.73
N ALA A 270 13.44 0.00 9.15
CA ALA A 270 14.18 1.20 8.76
C ALA A 270 14.73 1.05 7.33
N VAL A 271 14.48 2.03 6.47
CA VAL A 271 14.96 2.03 5.07
C VAL A 271 16.36 2.64 4.97
N PHE A 272 16.67 3.60 5.84
CA PHE A 272 17.99 4.22 5.97
C PHE A 272 18.37 4.30 7.46
N GLY A 273 19.67 4.10 7.74
CA GLY A 273 20.21 4.02 9.10
C GLY A 273 20.18 2.59 9.68
N ARG A 274 21.21 2.23 10.45
CA ARG A 274 21.18 0.99 11.24
C ARG A 274 20.25 1.21 12.44
N ALA A 275 19.44 0.22 12.80
CA ALA A 275 18.58 0.24 14.00
C ALA A 275 19.31 0.65 15.29
N GLY A 276 20.65 0.57 15.30
CA GLY A 276 21.54 1.03 16.36
C GLY A 276 21.53 2.54 16.68
N THR A 277 21.16 3.41 15.75
CA THR A 277 21.08 4.87 15.97
C THR A 277 19.67 5.34 15.62
N LEU A 278 18.73 5.22 16.56
CA LEU A 278 17.34 5.67 16.37
C LEU A 278 17.21 7.15 15.95
N GLY A 279 18.26 7.96 16.14
CA GLY A 279 18.32 9.34 15.67
C GLY A 279 18.37 9.50 14.14
N ASP A 280 18.89 8.49 13.42
CA ASP A 280 19.07 8.53 11.95
C ASP A 280 18.18 7.53 11.20
N ALA A 281 17.36 6.76 11.92
CA ALA A 281 16.50 5.73 11.33
C ALA A 281 15.27 6.36 10.66
N VAL A 282 15.16 6.22 9.34
CA VAL A 282 13.99 6.70 8.58
C VAL A 282 13.01 5.56 8.35
N PHE A 283 11.85 5.66 8.99
CA PHE A 283 10.74 4.70 8.87
C PHE A 283 9.77 5.14 7.77
N VAL A 284 10.16 4.94 6.51
CA VAL A 284 9.36 5.36 5.34
C VAL A 284 7.99 4.67 5.30
N HIS A 285 7.90 3.46 5.84
CA HIS A 285 6.69 2.64 5.85
C HIS A 285 5.94 2.70 7.19
N ALA A 286 6.26 3.66 8.06
CA ALA A 286 5.61 3.76 9.36
C ALA A 286 4.07 3.90 9.23
N PRO A 287 3.29 3.20 10.06
CA PRO A 287 1.84 3.34 10.10
C PRO A 287 1.43 4.74 10.55
N GLN A 288 0.27 5.20 10.04
CA GLN A 288 -0.39 6.43 10.47
C GLN A 288 -1.29 6.16 11.69
N PRO A 289 -1.05 6.80 12.84
CA PRO A 289 -1.96 6.71 13.98
C PRO A 289 -3.35 7.19 13.60
N GLY A 290 -4.38 6.42 13.95
CA GLY A 290 -5.78 6.75 13.63
C GLY A 290 -6.25 6.32 12.24
N GLY A 291 -5.41 5.64 11.46
CA GLY A 291 -5.75 5.15 10.13
C GLY A 291 -5.24 6.03 8.99
N ARG A 292 -5.50 5.61 7.76
CA ARG A 292 -5.00 6.26 6.55
C ARG A 292 -5.58 7.66 6.38
N THR A 293 -4.72 8.64 6.08
CA THR A 293 -5.17 10.01 5.74
C THR A 293 -5.91 10.02 4.40
N LEU A 294 -7.04 10.73 4.36
CA LEU A 294 -7.92 10.88 3.20
C LEU A 294 -7.98 12.35 2.76
N HIS A 295 -7.72 12.59 1.48
CA HIS A 295 -7.92 13.88 0.82
C HIS A 295 -9.08 13.74 -0.17
N LEU A 296 -10.12 14.57 -0.01
CA LEU A 296 -11.28 14.57 -0.91
C LEU A 296 -10.94 15.27 -2.23
N ASN A 297 -11.70 14.96 -3.27
CA ASN A 297 -11.59 15.59 -4.59
C ASN A 297 -12.13 17.03 -4.55
N ILE A 298 -11.30 17.96 -4.11
CA ILE A 298 -11.64 19.38 -4.00
C ILE A 298 -10.76 20.21 -4.94
N GLY A 299 -11.36 21.23 -5.56
CA GLY A 299 -10.68 22.16 -6.45
C GLY A 299 -9.52 22.86 -5.74
N GLN A 300 -8.36 22.89 -6.40
CA GLN A 300 -7.18 23.58 -5.87
C GLN A 300 -7.13 25.03 -6.38
N PRO A 301 -6.83 26.02 -5.51
CA PRO A 301 -6.68 27.41 -5.93
C PRO A 301 -5.61 27.55 -7.02
N GLY A 302 -5.94 28.26 -8.11
CA GLY A 302 -5.03 28.51 -9.23
C GLY A 302 -5.09 27.49 -10.38
N TYR A 303 -5.97 26.49 -10.29
CA TYR A 303 -6.28 25.59 -11.41
C TYR A 303 -7.69 25.86 -11.97
N PRO A 304 -7.95 25.56 -13.26
CA PRO A 304 -9.30 25.61 -13.82
C PRO A 304 -10.22 24.71 -12.99
N GLN A 305 -11.37 25.25 -12.61
CA GLN A 305 -12.41 24.50 -11.89
C GLN A 305 -13.34 23.76 -12.87
#